data_AF-A0A5Y2E318-F1
#
_entry.id   AF-A0A5Y2E318-F1
#
_cell.length_a   1.000
_cell.length_b   1.000
_cell.length_c   1.000
_cell.angle_alpha   90.00
_cell.angle_beta   90.00
_cell.angle_gamma   90.00
#
_symmetry.space_group_name_H-M   'P 1'
#
loop_
_entity.id
_entity.type
_entity.pdbx_description
1 polymer ?
#
loop_
_entity_poly.entity_id
_entity_poly.type
_entity_poly.pdbx_seq_one_letter_code
_entity_poly.pdbx_strand_id
1 'polypeptide(L)'
;LVPGTIDYERYRLTRAQADAQELKNAERKSEVMDIELFTYILQRIAQEIVGILSRLPLTLQRKYPDLTTEHIDAIKTEIAKASDKAATIADVEKWVDDFRRTSGE
;
A
#
# COMPACT_ATOMS: atom_id res chain seq x y z
N LEU A 1 -11.02 38.81 -22.25
CA LEU A 1 -10.37 38.14 -23.40
C LEU A 1 -11.45 37.39 -24.17
N VAL A 2 -11.48 37.51 -25.51
CA VAL A 2 -12.52 36.89 -26.35
C VAL A 2 -12.06 35.51 -26.82
N PRO A 3 -12.82 34.42 -26.59
CA PRO A 3 -12.47 33.08 -27.05
C PRO A 3 -12.13 33.03 -28.54
N GLY A 4 -11.08 32.28 -28.90
CA GLY A 4 -10.60 32.15 -30.29
C GLY A 4 -9.70 33.29 -30.78
N THR A 5 -9.52 34.36 -30.01
CA THR A 5 -8.48 35.36 -30.27
C THR A 5 -7.11 34.87 -29.80
N ILE A 6 -6.04 35.29 -30.47
CA ILE A 6 -4.66 34.88 -30.15
C ILE A 6 -4.32 35.20 -28.68
N ASP A 7 -4.76 36.35 -28.17
CA ASP A 7 -4.48 36.75 -26.79
C ASP A 7 -5.24 35.89 -25.76
N TYR A 8 -6.46 35.45 -26.08
CA TYR A 8 -7.19 34.51 -25.24
C TYR A 8 -6.53 33.14 -25.22
N GLU A 9 -6.08 32.65 -26.37
CA GLU A 9 -5.41 31.35 -26.48
C GLU A 9 -4.07 31.33 -25.76
N ARG A 10 -3.29 32.43 -25.85
CA ARG A 10 -2.06 32.62 -25.09
C ARG A 10 -2.34 32.62 -23.59
N TYR A 11 -3.33 33.39 -23.14
CA TYR A 11 -3.72 33.43 -21.74
C TYR A 11 -4.12 32.05 -21.20
N ARG A 12 -4.93 31.30 -21.97
CA ARG A 12 -5.36 29.95 -21.60
C ARG A 12 -4.18 28.98 -21.51
N LEU A 13 -3.25 29.05 -22.46
CA LEU A 13 -2.04 28.23 -22.46
C LEU A 13 -1.13 28.57 -21.26
N THR A 14 -0.88 29.85 -21.02
CA THR A 14 -0.07 30.31 -19.88
C THR A 14 -0.69 29.90 -18.55
N ARG A 15 -2.02 29.96 -18.42
CA ARG A 15 -2.74 29.44 -17.25
C ARG A 15 -2.57 27.93 -17.08
N ALA A 16 -2.79 27.16 -18.15
CA ALA A 16 -2.61 25.70 -18.09
C ALA A 16 -1.16 25.29 -17.78
N GLN A 17 -0.18 26.06 -18.25
CA GLN A 17 1.23 25.87 -17.93
C GLN A 17 1.54 26.21 -16.46
N ALA A 18 0.94 27.27 -15.94
CA ALA A 18 1.05 27.62 -14.52
C ALA A 18 0.46 26.52 -13.64
N ASP A 19 -0.76 26.05 -13.94
CA ASP A 19 -1.42 24.96 -13.22
C ASP A 19 -0.58 23.67 -13.26
N ALA A 20 -0.01 23.32 -14.42
CA ALA A 20 0.87 22.16 -14.56
C ALA A 20 2.20 22.33 -13.79
N GLN A 21 2.73 23.55 -13.70
CA GLN A 21 3.94 23.84 -12.95
C GLN A 21 3.68 23.84 -11.45
N GLU A 22 2.52 24.31 -11.01
CA GLU A 22 2.05 24.22 -9.62
C GLU A 22 1.88 22.76 -9.19
N LEU A 23 1.29 21.91 -10.05
CA LEU A 23 1.18 20.48 -9.80
C LEU A 23 2.57 19.82 -9.66
N LYS A 24 3.50 20.11 -10.58
CA LYS A 24 4.90 19.64 -10.49
C LYS A 24 5.64 20.16 -9.27
N ASN A 25 5.32 21.38 -8.84
CA ASN A 25 5.91 21.96 -7.65
C ASN A 25 5.36 21.28 -6.40
N ALA A 26 4.05 20.98 -6.34
CA ALA A 26 3.41 20.24 -5.24
C ALA A 26 3.94 18.80 -5.14
N GLU A 27 4.09 18.10 -6.27
CA GLU A 27 4.81 16.82 -6.37
C GLU A 27 6.22 16.93 -5.77
N ARG A 28 6.98 17.97 -6.16
CA ARG A 28 8.34 18.21 -5.68
C ARG A 28 8.43 18.65 -4.22
N LYS A 29 7.35 19.21 -3.64
CA LYS A 29 7.31 19.82 -2.30
C LYS A 29 6.81 18.88 -1.20
N SER A 30 6.69 17.57 -1.49
CA SER A 30 6.41 16.52 -0.50
C SER A 30 4.92 16.26 -0.18
N GLU A 31 3.99 16.56 -1.10
CA GLU A 31 2.55 16.24 -0.95
C GLU A 31 2.08 15.04 -1.78
N VAL A 32 2.85 14.58 -2.79
CA VAL A 32 2.54 13.36 -3.52
C VAL A 32 3.37 12.22 -2.93
N MET A 33 2.73 11.44 -2.08
CA MET A 33 3.24 10.15 -1.66
C MET A 33 3.40 9.28 -2.90
N ASP A 34 4.63 8.86 -3.21
CA ASP A 34 4.87 7.92 -4.30
C ASP A 34 4.18 6.59 -3.94
N ILE A 35 2.99 6.39 -4.50
CA ILE A 35 2.15 5.22 -4.25
C ILE A 35 2.92 3.96 -4.61
N GLU A 36 3.79 4.00 -5.61
CA GLU A 36 4.62 2.86 -6.00
C GLU A 36 5.66 2.56 -4.91
N LEU A 37 6.33 3.58 -4.37
CA LEU A 37 7.28 3.42 -3.28
C LEU A 37 6.61 2.89 -2.00
N PHE A 38 5.44 3.41 -1.62
CA PHE A 38 4.72 2.93 -0.44
C PHE A 38 4.19 1.50 -0.62
N THR A 39 3.66 1.18 -1.80
CA THR A 39 3.25 -0.18 -2.17
C THR A 39 4.42 -1.15 -2.07
N TYR A 40 5.59 -0.75 -2.59
CA TYR A 40 6.82 -1.52 -2.49
C TYR A 40 7.26 -1.75 -1.03
N ILE A 41 7.30 -0.70 -0.21
CA ILE A 41 7.68 -0.78 1.20
C ILE A 41 6.73 -1.71 1.96
N LEU A 42 5.41 -1.57 1.75
CA LEU A 42 4.40 -2.42 2.41
C LEU A 42 4.55 -3.89 2.03
N GLN A 43 4.74 -4.19 0.74
CA GLN A 43 5.02 -5.55 0.28
C GLN A 43 6.28 -6.11 0.93
N ARG A 44 7.34 -5.30 1.01
CA ARG A 44 8.61 -5.73 1.59
C ARG A 44 8.48 -6.08 3.07
N ILE A 45 7.83 -5.21 3.85
CA ILE A 45 7.57 -5.45 5.28
C ILE A 45 6.69 -6.69 5.48
N ALA A 46 5.63 -6.85 4.68
CA ALA A 46 4.76 -8.01 4.75
C ALA A 46 5.52 -9.33 4.49
N GLN A 47 6.38 -9.36 3.47
CA GLN A 47 7.22 -10.53 3.17
C GLN A 47 8.18 -10.86 4.31
N GLU A 48 8.78 -9.85 4.94
CA GLU A 48 9.68 -10.04 6.09
C GLU A 48 8.94 -10.64 7.30
N ILE A 49 7.74 -10.12 7.59
CA ILE A 49 6.88 -10.64 8.67
C ILE A 49 6.47 -12.09 8.39
N VAL A 50 5.98 -12.40 7.19
CA VAL A 50 5.62 -13.77 6.79
C VAL A 50 6.82 -14.71 6.87
N GLY A 51 8.01 -14.23 6.49
CA GLY A 51 9.27 -14.97 6.64
C GLY A 51 9.60 -15.27 8.11
N ILE A 52 9.32 -14.37 9.05
CA ILE A 52 9.47 -14.63 10.49
C ILE A 52 8.44 -15.65 10.96
N LEU A 53 7.16 -15.45 10.62
CA LEU A 53 6.07 -16.32 11.06
C LEU A 53 6.22 -17.76 10.54
N SER A 54 6.65 -17.95 9.30
CA SER A 54 6.83 -19.29 8.71
C SER A 54 7.87 -20.16 9.43
N ARG A 55 8.81 -19.55 10.16
CA ARG A 55 9.84 -20.26 10.97
C ARG A 55 9.34 -20.63 12.38
N LEU A 56 8.24 -20.03 12.81
CA LEU A 56 7.71 -20.12 14.17
C LEU A 56 7.28 -21.57 14.54
N PRO A 57 6.59 -22.35 13.67
CA PRO A 57 6.21 -23.73 13.99
C PRO A 57 7.40 -24.63 14.32
N LEU A 58 8.45 -24.58 13.49
CA LEU A 58 9.67 -25.36 13.70
C LEU A 58 10.42 -24.92 14.96
N THR A 59 10.44 -23.62 15.24
CA THR A 59 11.07 -23.06 16.43
C THR A 59 10.37 -23.56 17.70
N LEU A 60 9.03 -23.60 17.70
CA LEU A 60 8.25 -24.12 18.82
C LEU A 60 8.41 -25.62 19.00
N GLN A 61 8.38 -26.41 17.92
CA GLN A 61 8.62 -27.86 17.99
C GLN A 61 9.99 -28.19 18.61
N ARG A 62 11.04 -27.44 18.25
CA ARG A 62 12.38 -27.62 18.81
C ARG A 62 12.48 -27.22 20.27
N LYS A 63 11.82 -26.12 20.65
CA LYS A 63 11.89 -25.56 22.01
C LYS A 63 11.01 -26.34 23.00
N TYR A 64 9.90 -26.89 22.52
CA TYR A 64 8.89 -27.57 23.33
C TYR A 64 8.49 -28.88 22.64
N PRO A 65 9.28 -29.96 22.79
CA PRO A 65 9.02 -31.24 22.13
C PRO A 65 7.68 -31.89 22.51
N ASP A 66 7.12 -31.52 23.67
CA ASP A 66 5.86 -32.06 24.18
C ASP A 66 4.61 -31.44 23.53
N LEU A 67 4.78 -30.41 22.70
CA LEU A 67 3.68 -29.82 21.93
C LEU A 67 3.14 -30.85 20.92
N THR A 68 1.86 -31.17 21.05
CA THR A 68 1.19 -32.08 20.12
C THR A 68 1.20 -31.54 18.69
N THR A 69 1.18 -32.44 17.71
CA THR A 69 1.11 -32.08 16.28
C THR A 69 -0.11 -31.21 15.98
N GLU A 70 -1.25 -31.48 16.63
CA GLU A 70 -2.50 -30.72 16.48
C GLU A 70 -2.33 -29.25 16.84
N HIS A 71 -1.62 -28.94 17.94
CA HIS A 71 -1.35 -27.55 18.31
C HIS A 71 -0.44 -26.86 17.28
N ILE A 72 0.57 -27.56 16.78
CA ILE A 72 1.46 -27.02 15.75
C ILE A 72 0.69 -26.76 14.46
N ASP A 73 -0.22 -27.66 14.07
CA ASP A 73 -1.03 -27.49 12.87
C ASP A 73 -2.02 -26.33 13.01
N ALA A 74 -2.63 -26.14 14.19
CA ALA A 74 -3.42 -24.95 14.48
C ALA A 74 -2.61 -23.65 14.31
N ILE A 75 -1.36 -23.62 14.79
CA ILE A 75 -0.45 -22.47 14.60
C ILE A 75 -0.14 -22.25 13.12
N LYS A 76 0.15 -23.31 12.35
CA LYS A 76 0.39 -23.20 10.90
C LYS A 76 -0.84 -22.63 10.18
N THR A 77 -2.05 -23.05 10.57
CA THR A 77 -3.30 -22.53 10.01
C THR A 77 -3.45 -21.03 10.25
N GLU A 78 -3.19 -20.54 11.46
CA GLU A 78 -3.25 -19.10 11.76
C GLU A 78 -2.17 -18.31 11.01
N ILE A 79 -0.95 -18.86 10.87
CA ILE A 79 0.11 -18.24 10.05
C ILE A 79 -0.30 -18.17 8.58
N ALA A 80 -0.95 -19.20 8.05
CA ALA A 80 -1.44 -19.20 6.67
C ALA A 80 -2.47 -18.08 6.45
N LYS A 81 -3.46 -17.95 7.35
CA LYS A 81 -4.45 -16.85 7.32
C LYS A 81 -3.78 -15.48 7.35
N ALA A 82 -2.79 -15.29 8.22
CA ALA A 82 -2.04 -14.03 8.29
C ALA A 82 -1.25 -13.75 7.00
N SER A 83 -0.67 -14.79 6.39
CA SER A 83 0.07 -14.69 5.13
C SER A 83 -0.85 -14.34 3.96
N ASP A 84 -2.04 -14.93 3.90
CA ASP A 84 -3.05 -14.62 2.89
C ASP A 84 -3.52 -13.15 3.01
N LYS A 85 -3.71 -12.65 4.23
CA LYS A 85 -4.02 -11.23 4.45
C LYS A 85 -2.87 -10.33 4.02
N ALA A 86 -1.63 -10.69 4.38
CA ALA A 86 -0.42 -9.95 4.02
C ALA A 86 -0.20 -9.89 2.50
N ALA A 87 -0.60 -10.92 1.75
CA ALA A 87 -0.53 -10.93 0.29
C ALA A 87 -1.35 -9.80 -0.36
N THR A 88 -2.37 -9.30 0.34
CA THR A 88 -3.25 -8.21 -0.12
C THR A 88 -2.85 -6.83 0.41
N ILE A 89 -1.71 -6.69 1.08
CA ILE A 89 -1.31 -5.44 1.75
C ILE A 89 -1.08 -4.27 0.78
N ALA A 90 -0.72 -4.59 -0.46
CA ALA A 90 -0.44 -3.64 -1.53
C ALA A 90 -1.59 -3.48 -2.53
N ASP A 91 -2.75 -4.08 -2.23
CA ASP A 91 -3.96 -3.91 -3.00
C ASP A 91 -4.59 -2.56 -2.63
N VAL A 92 -4.10 -1.50 -3.29
CA VAL A 92 -4.51 -0.11 -2.99
C VAL A 92 -6.01 0.06 -3.14
N GLU A 93 -6.62 -0.52 -4.18
CA GLU A 93 -8.06 -0.43 -4.43
C GLU A 93 -8.87 -1.04 -3.28
N LYS A 94 -8.53 -2.26 -2.88
CA LYS A 94 -9.17 -2.93 -1.74
C LYS A 94 -9.11 -2.10 -0.46
N TRP A 95 -7.96 -1.49 -0.16
CA TRP A 95 -7.79 -0.70 1.07
C TRP A 95 -8.45 0.68 0.99
N VAL A 96 -8.52 1.28 -0.19
CA VAL A 96 -9.31 2.50 -0.41
C VAL A 96 -10.80 2.23 -0.22
N ASP A 97 -11.32 1.12 -0.75
CA ASP A 97 -12.71 0.73 -0.55
C ASP A 97 -13.00 0.41 0.92
N ASP A 98 -12.07 -0.23 1.62
CA ASP A 98 -12.17 -0.51 3.05
C ASP A 98 -12.19 0.78 3.88
N PHE A 99 -11.34 1.75 3.53
CA PHE A 99 -11.29 3.05 4.16
C PHE A 99 -12.61 3.82 3.98
N ARG A 100 -13.18 3.85 2.77
CA ARG A 100 -14.47 4.50 2.50
C ARG A 100 -15.60 3.85 3.33
N ARG A 101 -15.70 2.52 3.26
CA ARG A 101 -16.68 1.74 4.03
C ARG A 101 -16.61 2.00 5.54
N THR A 102 -15.41 2.15 6.09
CA THR A 102 -15.21 2.37 7.53
C THR A 102 -15.33 3.84 7.95
N SER A 103 -15.08 4.78 7.04
CA SER A 103 -15.15 6.22 7.30
C SER A 103 -16.55 6.81 7.11
N GLY A 104 -17.49 6.07 6.50
CA GLY A 104 -18.87 6.50 6.29
C GLY A 104 -19.06 7.46 5.11
N GLU A 105 -18.07 7.57 4.22
CA GLU A 105 -18.17 8.17 2.88
C GLU A 105 -18.57 7.10 1.85
#